data_AF-A0A7J4CQB2-F1
#
_entry.id   AF-A0A7J4CQB2-F1
#
_cell.length_a   1.000
_cell.length_b   1.000
_cell.length_c   1.000
_cell.angle_alpha   90.00
_cell.angle_beta   90.00
_cell.angle_gamma   90.00
#
_symmetry.space_group_name_H-M   'P 1'
#
loop_
_entity.id
_entity.type
_entity.pdbx_description
1 polymer ?
#
loop_
_entity_poly.entity_id
_entity_poly.type
_entity_poly.pdbx_seq_one_letter_code
_entity_poly.pdbx_strand_id
1 'polypeptide(L)' 'MNKKTFAIDIDGTITTNGMGTIHLQALSKLRSLRDDGHNVILVTGRSSVEGYLLAIFGGLTHLAVGENGGCITFG' A
#
# COMPACT_ATOMS: atom_id res chain seq x y z
N MET A 1 -5.27 -18.89 9.41
CA MET A 1 -6.40 -18.03 8.97
C MET A 1 -6.61 -18.19 7.47
N ASN A 2 -7.81 -17.89 6.96
CA ASN A 2 -8.02 -17.80 5.51
C ASN A 2 -7.31 -16.54 4.98
N LYS A 3 -6.43 -16.71 3.99
CA LYS A 3 -5.67 -15.61 3.40
C LYS A 3 -6.65 -14.63 2.72
N LYS A 4 -6.42 -13.33 2.93
CA LYS A 4 -7.23 -12.24 2.36
C LYS A 4 -6.32 -11.26 1.65
N THR A 5 -6.89 -10.49 0.74
CA THR A 5 -6.20 -9.41 0.02
C THR A 5 -6.88 -8.08 0.37
N PHE A 6 -6.08 -7.11 0.80
CA PHE A 6 -6.50 -5.75 1.09
C PHE A 6 -5.92 -4.83 0.02
N ALA A 7 -6.79 -4.13 -0.70
CA ALA A 7 -6.43 -3.03 -1.60
C ALA A 7 -6.59 -1.72 -0.83
N ILE A 8 -5.51 -0.95 -0.70
CA ILE A 8 -5.47 0.23 0.17
C ILE A 8 -5.12 1.45 -0.66
N ASP A 9 -6.03 2.41 -0.70
CA ASP A 9 -5.76 3.72 -1.29
C ASP A 9 -4.67 4.47 -0.49
N ILE A 10 -3.94 5.39 -1.15
CA ILE A 10 -2.86 6.16 -0.52
C ILE A 10 -3.36 7.52 -0.04
N ASP A 11 -3.75 8.40 -0.98
CA ASP A 11 -3.96 9.82 -0.72
C ASP A 11 -5.34 10.10 -0.11
N GLY A 12 -5.36 10.65 1.11
CA GLY A 12 -6.61 10.81 1.86
C GLY A 12 -7.04 9.55 2.62
N THR A 13 -6.28 8.46 2.48
CA THR A 13 -6.53 7.20 3.19
C THR A 13 -5.43 6.89 4.21
N ILE A 14 -4.17 6.73 3.81
CA ILE A 14 -3.04 6.49 4.74
C ILE A 14 -2.10 7.69 4.87
N THR A 15 -2.36 8.79 4.15
CA THR A 15 -1.63 10.05 4.31
C THR A 15 -2.29 10.95 5.36
N THR A 16 -1.48 11.70 6.11
CA THR A 16 -1.96 12.72 7.05
C THR A 16 -2.41 13.96 6.29
N ASN A 17 -3.67 14.34 6.44
CA ASN A 17 -4.22 15.67 6.10
C ASN A 17 -3.80 16.24 4.74
N GLY A 18 -3.69 15.39 3.71
CA GLY A 18 -3.47 15.83 2.32
C GLY A 18 -2.06 16.31 1.96
N MET A 19 -1.08 16.27 2.87
CA MET A 19 0.29 16.73 2.60
C MET A 19 1.25 15.62 2.11
N GLY A 20 0.75 14.41 1.86
CA GLY A 20 1.56 13.29 1.36
C GLY A 20 2.41 12.56 2.42
N THR A 21 2.44 13.03 3.66
CA THR A 21 3.11 12.33 4.77
C THR A 21 2.34 11.08 5.19
N ILE A 22 3.01 9.93 5.36
CA ILE A 22 2.37 8.67 5.75
C ILE A 22 2.06 8.63 7.25
N HIS A 23 0.84 8.20 7.60
CA HIS A 23 0.46 7.94 8.99
C HIS A 23 1.10 6.65 9.50
N LEU A 24 2.20 6.76 10.24
CA LEU A 24 3.04 5.62 10.64
C LEU A 24 2.30 4.51 11.40
N GLN A 25 1.32 4.85 12.26
CA GLN A 25 0.55 3.81 12.96
C GLN A 25 -0.40 3.04 12.01
N ALA A 26 -0.88 3.69 10.95
CA ALA A 26 -1.72 3.01 9.95
C ALA A 26 -0.86 2.04 9.14
N LEU A 27 0.31 2.50 8.71
CA LEU A 27 1.31 1.66 8.04
C LEU A 27 1.74 0.48 8.93
N SER A 28 1.94 0.70 10.24
CA SER A 28 2.28 -0.38 11.18
C SER A 28 1.18 -1.45 11.26
N LYS A 29 -0.10 -1.06 11.26
CA LYS A 29 -1.21 -2.03 11.26
C LYS A 29 -1.30 -2.81 9.96
N LEU A 30 -1.08 -2.15 8.82
CA LEU A 30 -1.04 -2.78 7.51
C LEU A 30 0.11 -3.79 7.42
N ARG A 31 1.27 -3.48 8.00
CA ARG A 31 2.39 -4.42 8.12
C ARG A 31 2.00 -5.64 8.95
N SER A 32 1.33 -5.46 10.09
CA SER A 32 0.85 -6.59 10.90
C SER A 32 -0.09 -7.51 10.11
N LEU A 33 -1.01 -6.97 9.30
CA LEU A 33 -1.86 -7.79 8.43
C LEU A 33 -1.03 -8.61 7.43
N ARG A 34 0.01 -8.00 6.84
CA ARG A 34 0.91 -8.70 5.92
C ARG A 34 1.72 -9.78 6.63
N ASP A 35 2.20 -9.52 7.84
CA ASP A 35 2.93 -10.49 8.66
C ASP A 35 2.04 -11.65 9.13
N ASP A 36 0.74 -11.40 9.33
CA ASP A 36 -0.30 -12.43 9.57
C ASP A 36 -0.62 -13.28 8.32
N GLY A 37 0.04 -13.02 7.19
CA GLY A 37 -0.06 -13.80 5.94
C GLY A 37 -1.07 -13.26 4.92
N HIS A 38 -1.65 -12.08 5.15
CA HIS A 38 -2.52 -11.42 4.17
C HIS A 38 -1.71 -10.70 3.08
N ASN A 39 -2.34 -10.47 1.93
CA ASN A 39 -1.78 -9.56 0.93
C ASN A 39 -2.26 -8.13 1.26
N VAL A 40 -1.36 -7.17 1.26
CA VAL A 40 -1.67 -5.74 1.43
C VAL A 40 -1.05 -5.00 0.25
N ILE A 41 -1.91 -4.58 -0.67
CA ILE A 41 -1.55 -3.97 -1.95
C ILE A 41 -1.93 -2.51 -1.90
N LEU A 42 -0.96 -1.63 -2.14
CA LEU A 42 -1.22 -0.21 -2.27
C LEU A 42 -1.79 0.11 -3.65
N VAL A 43 -2.82 0.95 -3.67
CA VAL A 43 -3.51 1.41 -4.87
C VAL A 43 -3.49 2.93 -4.87
N THR A 44 -3.21 3.56 -6.00
CA THR A 44 -3.20 5.03 -6.10
C THR A 44 -3.52 5.49 -7.51
N GLY A 45 -4.02 6.72 -7.62
CA GLY A 45 -4.09 7.44 -8.89
C GLY A 45 -2.73 7.95 -9.40
N ARG A 46 -1.70 7.94 -8.53
CA ARG A 46 -0.33 8.35 -8.84
C ARG A 46 0.48 7.21 -9.48
N SER A 47 1.79 7.40 -9.60
CA SER A 47 2.68 6.42 -10.22
C SER A 47 2.67 5.09 -9.46
N SER A 48 2.51 3.98 -10.19
CA SER A 48 2.64 2.64 -9.61
C SER A 48 4.02 2.38 -9.00
N VAL A 49 5.08 3.05 -9.49
CA VAL A 49 6.43 2.95 -8.96
C VAL A 49 6.54 3.59 -7.57
N GLU A 50 5.92 4.75 -7.35
CA GLU A 50 5.88 5.41 -6.03
C GLU A 50 5.16 4.51 -5.00
N GLY A 51 4.03 3.93 -5.39
CA GLY A 51 3.30 2.96 -4.57
C GLY A 51 4.13 1.70 -4.27
N TYR A 52 4.87 1.19 -5.25
CA TYR A 52 5.72 0.01 -5.08
C TYR A 52 6.90 0.25 -4.13
N LEU A 53 7.56 1.41 -4.24
CA LEU A 53 8.62 1.79 -3.31
C LEU A 53 8.09 1.90 -1.88
N LEU A 54 6.92 2.51 -1.69
CA LEU A 54 6.27 2.56 -0.37
C LEU A 54 5.90 1.16 0.13
N ALA A 55 5.48 0.24 -0.74
CA ALA A 55 5.17 -1.13 -0.35
C ALA A 55 6.42 -1.88 0.14
N ILE A 56 7.57 -1.71 -0.53
CA ILE A 56 8.86 -2.29 -0.11
C ILE A 56 9.28 -1.72 1.24
N PHE A 57 9.46 -0.40 1.33
CA PHE A 57 9.99 0.24 2.54
C PHE A 57 8.97 0.25 3.69
N GLY A 58 7.68 0.13 3.37
CA GLY A 58 6.60 -0.07 4.32
C GLY A 58 6.52 -1.49 4.87
N GLY A 59 7.18 -2.46 4.25
CA GLY A 59 7.12 -3.87 4.65
C GLY A 59 5.77 -4.51 4.33
N LEU A 60 5.15 -4.15 3.21
CA LEU A 60 3.87 -4.67 2.75
C LEU A 60 4.07 -5.77 1.70
N THR A 61 3.04 -6.09 0.91
CA THR A 61 3.20 -6.97 -0.26
C THR A 61 3.95 -6.19 -1.34
N HIS A 62 4.99 -6.78 -1.94
CA HIS A 62 5.78 -6.16 -2.99
C HIS A 62 5.01 -6.12 -4.33
N LEU A 63 3.93 -5.35 -4.34
CA LEU A 63 3.06 -5.12 -5.48
C LEU A 63 2.30 -3.82 -5.21
N ALA A 64 2.20 -2.95 -6.22
CA ALA A 64 1.36 -1.78 -6.17
C ALA A 64 0.61 -1.58 -7.50
N VAL A 65 -0.57 -0.97 -7.40
CA VAL A 65 -1.41 -0.58 -8.53
C VAL A 65 -1.43 0.95 -8.60
N GLY A 66 -1.04 1.50 -9.74
CA GLY A 66 -1.01 2.95 -9.97
C GLY A 66 -1.89 3.36 -11.13
N GLU A 67 -1.82 4.65 -11.47
CA GLU A 67 -2.44 5.24 -12.65
C GLU A 67 -3.96 4.94 -12.71
N ASN A 68 -4.63 4.98 -11.54
CA ASN A 68 -6.04 4.61 -11.36
C ASN A 68 -6.39 3.19 -11.84
N GLY A 69 -5.45 2.25 -11.71
CA GLY A 69 -5.58 0.87 -12.20
C GLY A 69 -4.91 0.61 -13.55
N GLY A 70 -4.30 1.62 -14.17
CA GLY A 70 -3.66 1.51 -15.48
C GLY A 70 -2.31 0.78 -15.50
N CYS A 71 -1.62 0.67 -14.37
CA CYS A 71 -0.35 -0.05 -14.27
C CYS A 71 -0.21 -0.84 -12.96
N ILE A 72 0.48 -1.97 -13.03
CA ILE A 72 0.85 -2.79 -11.88
C ILE A 72 2.37 -2.92 -11.88
N THR A 73 3.00 -2.50 -10.78
CA THR A 73 4.44 -2.70 -10.54
C THR A 73 4.61 -3.78 -9.47
N PHE A 74 5.44 -4.79 -9.75
CA PHE A 74 5.68 -5.95 -8.88
C PHE A 74 7.08 -6.53 -9.09
N GLY A 75 7.60 -7.27 -8.11
CA GLY A 75 8.93 -7.89 -8.12
C GLY A 75 9.35 -8.40 -6.76
#